data_AF-E8T414-F1
#
_entry.id   AF-E8T414-F1
#
_cell.length_a   1.000
_cell.length_b   1.000
_cell.length_c   1.000
_cell.angle_alpha   90.00
_cell.angle_beta   90.00
_cell.angle_gamma   90.00
#
_symmetry.space_group_name_H-M   'P 1'
#
loop_
_entity.id
_entity.type
_entity.pdbx_description
1 polymer ?
#
loop_
_entity_poly.entity_id
_entity_poly.type
_entity_poly.pdbx_seq_one_letter_code
_entity_poly.pdbx_strand_id
1 'polypeptide(L)'
;MGALKRLLRLLFLSDAPINLSYPLRMGIFYWVLSAIFLLSARQVLAGYLKSEQLLNAVIEKLFFVILAMGVLFFAICVVYAFVSSTDYKKVKQFAHEISRGNFAYNPELSPIVDRDLKEIHDSLLRLKKSLIISWELLKQRKG
;
A
#
# COMPACT_ATOMS: atom_id res chain seq x y z
N MET A 1 -7.58 -14.28 21.10
CA MET A 1 -7.08 -12.98 20.58
C MET A 1 -7.64 -11.88 21.48
N GLY A 2 -6.80 -11.14 22.21
CA GLY A 2 -7.25 -10.16 23.21
C GLY A 2 -8.05 -8.99 22.61
N ALA A 3 -8.92 -8.36 23.42
CA ALA A 3 -9.77 -7.25 23.01
C ALA A 3 -8.99 -6.10 22.35
N LEU A 4 -7.81 -5.76 22.92
CA LEU A 4 -6.90 -4.74 22.36
C LEU A 4 -6.41 -5.08 20.94
N LYS A 5 -6.08 -6.35 20.67
CA LYS A 5 -5.62 -6.78 19.34
C LYS A 5 -6.75 -6.70 18.30
N ARG A 6 -7.99 -7.01 18.70
CA ARG A 6 -9.16 -6.86 17.82
C ARG A 6 -9.43 -5.39 17.50
N LEU A 7 -9.38 -4.52 18.51
CA LEU A 7 -9.56 -3.08 18.33
C LEU A 7 -8.51 -2.50 17.36
N LEU A 8 -7.24 -2.86 17.55
CA LEU A 8 -6.15 -2.41 16.68
C LEU A 8 -6.33 -2.89 15.23
N ARG A 9 -6.70 -4.17 14.99
CA ARG A 9 -6.96 -4.65 13.63
C ARG A 9 -8.10 -3.91 12.94
N LEU A 10 -9.15 -3.55 13.69
CA LEU A 10 -10.28 -2.76 13.20
C LEU A 10 -9.86 -1.33 12.84
N LEU A 11 -9.16 -0.65 13.75
CA LEU A 11 -8.68 0.73 13.55
C LEU A 11 -7.71 0.84 12.38
N PHE A 12 -6.83 -0.14 12.20
CA PHE A 12 -5.87 -0.17 11.09
C PHE A 12 -6.42 -0.83 9.83
N LEU A 13 -7.72 -1.15 9.77
CA LEU A 13 -8.35 -1.83 8.62
C LEU A 13 -7.55 -3.05 8.15
N SER A 14 -6.93 -3.77 9.09
CA SER A 14 -5.94 -4.81 8.81
C SER A 14 -6.55 -6.06 8.20
N ASP A 15 -7.85 -6.24 8.37
CA ASP A 15 -8.62 -7.34 7.81
C ASP A 15 -9.21 -7.01 6.43
N ALA A 16 -9.14 -5.76 5.99
CA ALA A 16 -9.59 -5.34 4.67
C ALA A 16 -8.48 -5.53 3.61
N PRO A 17 -8.85 -5.87 2.36
CA PRO A 17 -7.88 -6.10 1.30
C PRO A 17 -7.05 -4.83 1.04
N ILE A 18 -5.78 -5.02 0.69
CA ILE A 18 -4.79 -3.93 0.64
C ILE A 18 -5.17 -2.81 -0.33
N ASN A 19 -5.87 -3.16 -1.42
CA ASN A 19 -6.41 -2.23 -2.40
C ASN A 19 -7.39 -1.21 -1.81
N LEU A 20 -8.04 -1.54 -0.69
CA LEU A 20 -9.00 -0.69 0.00
C LEU A 20 -8.40 -0.13 1.30
N SER A 21 -7.71 -0.97 2.07
CA SER A 21 -7.24 -0.58 3.39
C SER A 21 -6.07 0.41 3.34
N TYR A 22 -5.26 0.41 2.28
CA TYR A 22 -4.14 1.35 2.14
C TYR A 22 -4.61 2.77 1.75
N PRO A 23 -5.42 2.98 0.69
CA PRO A 23 -5.92 4.32 0.36
C PRO A 23 -6.74 4.95 1.47
N LEU A 24 -7.53 4.16 2.20
CA LEU A 24 -8.31 4.65 3.34
C LEU A 24 -7.42 5.11 4.49
N ARG A 25 -6.41 4.32 4.87
CA ARG A 25 -5.46 4.70 5.93
C ARG A 25 -4.70 5.99 5.57
N MET A 26 -4.20 6.08 4.33
CA MET A 26 -3.50 7.27 3.85
C MET A 26 -4.44 8.48 3.76
N GLY A 27 -5.70 8.28 3.34
CA GLY A 27 -6.71 9.33 3.31
C GLY A 27 -7.04 9.87 4.71
N ILE A 28 -7.27 8.99 5.68
CA ILE A 28 -7.51 9.39 7.08
C ILE A 28 -6.30 10.17 7.61
N PHE A 29 -5.08 9.64 7.40
CA PHE A 29 -3.86 10.30 7.84
C PHE A 29 -3.69 11.69 7.21
N TYR A 30 -3.92 11.80 5.90
CA TYR A 30 -3.89 13.08 5.17
C TYR A 30 -4.85 14.09 5.80
N TRP A 31 -6.11 13.73 5.98
CA TRP A 31 -7.13 14.64 6.52
C TRP A 31 -6.84 15.07 7.95
N VAL A 32 -6.29 14.18 8.79
CA VAL A 32 -5.86 14.53 10.15
C VAL A 32 -4.73 15.57 10.10
N LEU A 33 -3.71 15.34 9.26
CA LEU A 33 -2.58 16.26 9.11
C LEU A 33 -3.05 17.62 8.54
N SER A 34 -3.94 17.59 7.56
CA SER A 34 -4.56 18.77 6.95
C SER A 34 -5.36 19.59 7.95
N ALA A 35 -6.12 18.95 8.84
CA ALA A 35 -6.86 19.62 9.89
C ALA A 35 -5.92 20.32 10.88
N ILE A 36 -4.86 19.63 11.31
CA ILE A 36 -3.82 20.22 12.17
C ILE A 36 -3.19 21.43 11.47
N PHE A 37 -2.80 21.29 10.21
CA PHE A 37 -2.21 22.37 9.42
C PHE A 37 -3.14 23.58 9.31
N LEU A 38 -4.43 23.37 9.01
CA LEU A 38 -5.41 24.47 8.91
C LEU A 38 -5.62 25.18 10.25
N LEU A 39 -5.69 24.44 11.35
CA LEU A 39 -5.82 25.00 12.70
C LEU A 39 -4.57 25.82 13.07
N SER A 40 -3.37 25.29 12.82
CA SER A 40 -2.12 25.99 13.04
C SER A 40 -1.98 27.22 12.16
N ALA A 41 -2.33 27.12 10.87
CA ALA A 41 -2.31 28.24 9.94
C ALA A 41 -3.25 29.36 10.40
N ARG A 42 -4.45 29.01 10.90
CA ARG A 42 -5.39 29.99 11.45
C ARG A 42 -4.82 30.70 12.67
N GLN A 43 -4.22 29.97 13.62
CA GLN A 43 -3.60 30.58 14.81
C GLN A 43 -2.47 31.54 14.45
N VAL A 44 -1.57 31.13 13.54
CA VAL A 44 -0.46 31.97 13.11
C VAL A 44 -0.99 33.21 12.40
N LEU A 45 -1.88 33.05 11.41
CA LEU A 45 -2.40 34.16 10.61
C LEU A 45 -3.24 35.14 11.43
N ALA A 46 -3.96 34.70 12.46
CA ALA A 46 -4.70 35.58 13.37
C ALA A 46 -3.78 36.55 14.14
N GLY A 47 -2.50 36.19 14.35
CA GLY A 47 -1.51 37.09 14.94
C GLY A 47 -1.03 38.21 14.01
N TYR A 48 -1.19 38.04 12.69
CA TYR A 48 -0.71 38.99 11.68
C TYR A 48 -1.84 39.77 10.98
N LEU A 49 -3.00 39.13 10.79
CA LEU A 49 -4.15 39.71 10.10
C LEU A 49 -5.17 40.23 11.11
N LYS A 50 -5.33 41.54 11.18
CA LYS A 50 -6.33 42.20 12.06
C LYS A 50 -7.77 42.10 11.55
N SER A 51 -7.97 41.73 10.29
CA SER A 51 -9.30 41.58 9.67
C SER A 51 -9.75 40.12 9.68
N GLU A 52 -10.81 39.82 10.41
CA GLU A 52 -11.40 38.47 10.45
C GLU A 52 -11.92 38.02 9.08
N GLN A 53 -12.49 38.94 8.28
CA GLN A 53 -12.93 38.64 6.92
C GLN A 53 -11.77 38.18 6.04
N LEU A 54 -10.63 38.86 6.12
CA LEU A 54 -9.45 38.53 5.32
C LEU A 54 -8.81 37.21 5.77
N LEU A 55 -8.77 36.96 7.09
CA LEU A 55 -8.34 35.68 7.67
C LEU A 55 -9.19 34.51 7.18
N ASN A 56 -10.52 34.62 7.26
CA ASN A 56 -11.43 33.55 6.85
C ASN A 56 -11.30 33.25 5.34
N ALA A 57 -11.19 34.29 4.50
CA ALA A 57 -11.00 34.11 3.05
C ALA A 57 -9.69 33.39 2.70
N VAL A 58 -8.60 33.65 3.45
CA VAL A 58 -7.32 32.96 3.25
C VAL A 58 -7.42 31.50 3.68
N ILE A 59 -8.02 31.22 4.85
CA ILE A 59 -8.21 29.85 5.34
C ILE A 59 -9.09 29.03 4.40
N GLU A 60 -10.15 29.63 3.86
CA GLU A 60 -11.04 28.99 2.88
C GLU A 60 -10.27 28.62 1.59
N LYS A 61 -9.45 29.53 1.06
CA LYS A 61 -8.58 29.23 -0.09
C LYS A 61 -7.60 28.09 0.22
N LEU A 62 -6.96 28.11 1.39
CA LEU A 62 -6.07 27.03 1.83
C LEU A 62 -6.80 25.69 1.93
N PHE A 63 -8.03 25.69 2.44
CA PHE A 63 -8.88 24.49 2.50
C PHE A 63 -9.15 23.93 1.10
N PHE A 64 -9.51 24.76 0.12
CA PHE A 64 -9.73 24.29 -1.25
C PHE A 64 -8.46 23.74 -1.92
N VAL A 65 -7.30 24.36 -1.67
CA VAL A 65 -6.01 23.84 -2.16
C VAL A 65 -5.71 22.48 -1.55
N ILE A 66 -5.92 22.32 -0.24
CA ILE A 66 -5.76 21.06 0.47
C ILE A 66 -6.74 20.01 -0.07
N LEU A 67 -8.00 20.37 -0.28
CA LEU A 67 -8.99 19.45 -0.84
C LEU A 67 -8.56 18.94 -2.23
N ALA A 68 -8.13 19.83 -3.12
CA ALA A 68 -7.65 19.46 -4.45
C ALA A 68 -6.42 18.55 -4.39
N MET A 69 -5.44 18.88 -3.53
CA MET A 69 -4.27 18.04 -3.30
C MET A 69 -4.64 16.68 -2.70
N GLY A 70 -5.63 16.63 -1.80
CA GLY A 70 -6.13 15.41 -1.19
C GLY A 70 -6.75 14.45 -2.22
N VAL A 71 -7.55 14.98 -3.15
CA VAL A 71 -8.11 14.17 -4.26
C VAL A 71 -6.99 13.58 -5.13
N LEU A 72 -5.99 14.39 -5.48
CA LEU A 72 -4.85 13.94 -6.27
C LEU A 72 -4.05 12.84 -5.54
N PHE A 73 -3.72 13.07 -4.27
CA PHE A 73 -3.01 12.08 -3.46
C PHE A 73 -3.80 10.78 -3.30
N PHE A 74 -5.11 10.88 -3.07
CA PHE A 74 -5.98 9.71 -2.95
C PHE A 74 -5.98 8.89 -4.25
N ALA A 75 -6.10 9.54 -5.41
CA ALA A 75 -6.04 8.85 -6.69
C ALA A 75 -4.71 8.10 -6.90
N ILE A 76 -3.58 8.73 -6.58
CA ILE A 76 -2.25 8.09 -6.64
C ILE A 76 -2.19 6.88 -5.70
N CYS A 77 -2.67 7.02 -4.46
CA CYS A 77 -2.70 5.92 -3.50
C CYS A 77 -3.57 4.75 -3.98
N VAL A 78 -4.72 5.01 -4.60
CA VAL A 78 -5.60 3.96 -5.16
C VAL A 78 -4.89 3.21 -6.29
N VAL A 79 -4.26 3.92 -7.22
CA VAL A 79 -3.50 3.29 -8.33
C VAL A 79 -2.38 2.42 -7.77
N TYR A 80 -1.57 2.96 -6.85
CA TYR A 80 -0.50 2.21 -6.22
C TYR A 80 -1.02 0.96 -5.49
N ALA A 81 -2.10 1.09 -4.70
CA ALA A 81 -2.67 -0.03 -3.95
C ALA A 81 -3.23 -1.13 -4.87
N PHE A 82 -3.78 -0.76 -6.03
CA PHE A 82 -4.25 -1.71 -7.02
C PHE A 82 -3.09 -2.47 -7.67
N VAL A 83 -2.02 -1.76 -8.09
CA VAL A 83 -0.82 -2.36 -8.68
C VAL A 83 -0.15 -3.31 -7.69
N SER A 84 0.10 -2.83 -6.46
CA SER A 84 0.70 -3.61 -5.39
C SER A 84 -0.16 -4.86 -5.09
N SER A 85 -1.48 -4.71 -4.92
CA SER A 85 -2.38 -5.86 -4.69
C SER A 85 -2.31 -6.91 -5.79
N THR A 86 -2.08 -6.50 -7.04
CA THR A 86 -1.96 -7.42 -8.17
C THR A 86 -0.66 -8.20 -8.10
N ASP A 87 0.45 -7.54 -7.79
CA ASP A 87 1.75 -8.19 -7.63
C ASP A 87 1.77 -9.18 -6.46
N TYR A 88 1.16 -8.83 -5.31
CA TYR A 88 1.00 -9.78 -4.21
C TYR A 88 0.25 -11.05 -4.63
N LYS A 89 -0.81 -10.90 -5.45
CA LYS A 89 -1.56 -12.06 -5.98
C LYS A 89 -0.70 -12.91 -6.92
N LYS A 90 0.07 -12.28 -7.82
CA LYS A 90 0.99 -12.98 -8.73
C LYS A 90 2.04 -13.79 -7.98
N VAL A 91 2.68 -13.20 -6.97
CA VAL A 91 3.69 -13.90 -6.15
C VAL A 91 3.06 -15.05 -5.35
N LYS A 92 1.86 -14.84 -4.79
CA LYS A 92 1.13 -15.92 -4.11
C LYS A 92 0.77 -17.06 -5.06
N GLN A 93 0.30 -16.75 -6.26
CA GLN A 93 0.02 -17.75 -7.30
C GLN A 93 1.30 -18.48 -7.71
N PHE A 94 2.43 -17.79 -7.81
CA PHE A 94 3.70 -18.40 -8.14
C PHE A 94 4.16 -19.42 -7.10
N ALA A 95 4.08 -19.07 -5.82
CA ALA A 95 4.35 -20.01 -4.73
C ALA A 95 3.41 -21.22 -4.79
N HIS A 96 2.13 -21.00 -5.11
CA HIS A 96 1.13 -22.06 -5.23
C HIS A 96 1.42 -23.01 -6.40
N GLU A 97 1.77 -22.50 -7.58
CA GLU A 97 2.15 -23.31 -8.75
C GLU A 97 3.41 -24.13 -8.47
N ILE A 98 4.44 -23.53 -7.86
CA ILE A 98 5.66 -24.25 -7.42
C ILE A 98 5.28 -25.41 -6.48
N SER A 99 4.40 -25.18 -5.50
CA SER A 99 3.98 -26.21 -4.54
C SER A 99 3.25 -27.38 -5.20
N ARG A 100 2.61 -27.16 -6.35
CA ARG A 100 1.94 -28.20 -7.15
C ARG A 100 2.88 -28.91 -8.13
N GLY A 101 4.16 -28.54 -8.15
CA GLY A 101 5.14 -29.05 -9.11
C GLY A 101 5.01 -28.44 -10.51
N ASN A 102 4.23 -27.38 -10.68
CA ASN A 102 4.16 -26.64 -11.94
C ASN A 102 5.23 -25.54 -11.96
N PHE A 103 6.33 -25.80 -12.66
CA PHE A 103 7.46 -24.87 -12.74
C PHE A 103 7.43 -23.93 -13.95
N ALA A 104 6.44 -24.07 -14.84
CA ALA A 104 6.33 -23.28 -16.06
C ALA A 104 5.85 -21.85 -15.81
N TYR A 105 5.07 -21.62 -14.74
CA TYR A 105 4.57 -20.29 -14.40
C TYR A 105 5.72 -19.37 -13.98
N ASN A 106 5.74 -18.16 -14.54
CA ASN A 106 6.74 -17.13 -14.23
C ASN A 106 6.07 -15.76 -14.25
N PRO A 107 5.70 -15.20 -13.08
CA PRO A 107 5.02 -13.92 -13.05
C PRO A 107 5.98 -12.76 -13.37
N GLU A 108 5.49 -11.76 -14.10
CA GLU A 108 6.16 -10.47 -14.23
C GLU A 108 5.60 -9.49 -13.20
N LEU A 109 6.49 -8.90 -12.40
CA LEU A 109 6.14 -7.91 -11.37
C LEU A 109 6.18 -6.50 -11.95
N SER A 110 5.42 -5.57 -11.37
CA SER A 110 5.44 -4.18 -11.80
C SER A 110 6.77 -3.47 -11.46
N PRO A 111 7.12 -2.37 -12.15
CA PRO A 111 8.33 -1.59 -11.85
C PRO A 111 8.32 -0.93 -10.47
N ILE A 112 7.14 -0.72 -9.90
CA ILE A 112 6.93 -0.07 -8.60
C ILE A 112 6.70 -1.08 -7.47
N VAL A 113 7.02 -2.36 -7.71
CA VAL A 113 6.82 -3.43 -6.73
C VAL A 113 7.61 -3.17 -5.46
N ASP A 114 7.01 -3.51 -4.32
CA ASP A 114 7.65 -3.39 -3.02
C ASP A 114 8.93 -4.22 -2.99
N ARG A 115 9.99 -3.64 -2.41
CA ARG A 115 11.30 -4.30 -2.29
C ARG A 115 11.18 -5.67 -1.62
N ASP A 116 10.43 -5.74 -0.52
CA ASP A 116 10.25 -6.99 0.23
C ASP A 116 9.53 -8.05 -0.62
N LEU A 117 8.52 -7.65 -1.39
CA LEU A 117 7.81 -8.56 -2.29
C LEU A 117 8.72 -9.05 -3.43
N LYS A 118 9.59 -8.18 -3.94
CA LYS A 118 10.62 -8.54 -4.92
C LYS A 118 11.62 -9.54 -4.35
N GLU A 119 12.11 -9.32 -3.12
CA GLU A 119 13.03 -10.24 -2.45
C GLU A 119 12.40 -11.62 -2.22
N ILE A 120 11.10 -11.67 -1.87
CA ILE A 120 10.33 -12.92 -1.78
C ILE A 120 10.24 -13.60 -3.15
N HIS A 121 9.90 -12.85 -4.20
CA HIS A 121 9.82 -13.38 -5.55
C HIS A 121 11.15 -13.97 -6.04
N ASP A 122 12.27 -13.27 -5.83
CA ASP A 122 13.59 -13.75 -6.21
C ASP A 122 14.01 -15.00 -5.41
N SER A 123 13.60 -15.07 -4.14
CA SER A 123 13.78 -16.27 -3.32
C SER A 123 12.96 -17.45 -3.82
N LEU A 124 11.71 -17.22 -4.26
CA LEU A 124 10.87 -18.24 -4.90
C LEU A 124 11.45 -18.70 -6.24
N LEU A 125 12.05 -17.79 -7.02
CA LEU A 125 12.75 -18.15 -8.25
C LEU A 125 13.94 -19.08 -7.99
N ARG A 126 14.73 -18.80 -6.94
CA ARG A 126 15.83 -19.68 -6.50
C ARG A 126 15.28 -21.05 -6.07
N LEU A 127 14.24 -21.07 -5.24
CA LEU A 127 13.59 -22.31 -4.80
C LEU A 127 13.09 -23.14 -5.99
N LYS A 128 12.43 -22.50 -6.96
CA LYS A 128 11.96 -23.15 -8.18
C LYS A 128 13.11 -23.85 -8.91
N LYS A 129 14.24 -23.17 -9.11
CA LYS A 129 15.42 -23.75 -9.77
C LYS A 129 15.95 -24.96 -9.01
N SER A 130 16.07 -24.87 -7.68
CA SER A 130 16.51 -26.00 -6.84
C SER A 130 15.56 -27.20 -6.91
N LEU A 131 14.25 -26.96 -6.96
CA LEU A 131 13.24 -28.02 -7.08
C LEU A 131 13.29 -28.71 -8.45
N ILE A 132 13.47 -27.96 -9.54
CA ILE A 132 13.63 -28.51 -10.89
C ILE A 132 14.83 -29.48 -10.92
N ILE A 133 15.98 -29.04 -10.41
CA ILE A 133 17.20 -29.88 -10.35
C ILE A 133 16.94 -31.16 -9.54
N SER A 134 16.33 -31.01 -8.36
CA SER A 134 16.03 -32.16 -7.49
C SER A 134 15.09 -33.16 -8.17
N TRP A 135 14.12 -32.67 -8.93
CA TRP A 135 13.18 -33.48 -9.69
C TRP A 135 13.86 -34.22 -10.85
N GLU A 136 14.74 -33.54 -11.60
CA GLU A 136 15.52 -34.13 -12.68
C GLU A 136 16.45 -35.25 -12.16
N LEU A 137 17.16 -35.01 -11.06
CA LEU A 137 18.00 -36.02 -10.41
C LEU A 137 17.20 -37.24 -9.94
N LEU A 138 15.99 -37.02 -9.41
CA LEU A 138 15.12 -38.11 -8.97
C LEU A 138 14.60 -38.94 -10.16
N LYS A 139 14.29 -38.30 -11.29
CA LYS A 139 13.94 -39.01 -12.53
C LYS A 139 15.08 -39.89 -13.02
N GLN A 140 16.32 -39.38 -13.00
CA GLN A 140 17.51 -40.13 -13.45
C GLN A 140 17.83 -41.34 -12.58
N ARG A 141 17.44 -41.36 -11.30
CA ARG A 141 17.63 -42.52 -10.40
C ARG A 141 16.56 -43.61 -10.52
N LYS A 142 15.39 -43.29 -11.10
CA LYS A 142 14.26 -44.22 -11.24
C LYS A 142 14.19 -44.89 -12.62
N GLY A 143 14.92 -44.37 -13.62
CA GLY A 143 15.20 -45.05 -14.88
C GLY A 143 16.49 -45.84 -14.78
#